data_AF-A0A1H6FB95-F1
#
_entry.id   AF-A0A1H6FB95-F1
#
_cell.length_a   1.000
_cell.length_b   1.000
_cell.length_c   1.000
_cell.angle_alpha   90.00
_cell.angle_beta   90.00
_cell.angle_gamma   90.00
#
_symmetry.space_group_name_H-M   'P 1'
#
loop_
_entity.id
_entity.type
_entity.pdbx_description
1 polymer ?
#
loop_
_entity_poly.entity_id
_entity_poly.type
_entity_poly.pdbx_seq_one_letter_code
_entity_poly.pdbx_strand_id
1 'polypeptide(L)'
;MWIWQQTNWPDFSYQAALILPALENVVKSVAPLTLLATELDEKQRLTLESQVLLEEALATAKIEGEMLDRESVRSSIARQLGIGITQQASSKSAQAFVTVLLEAVRTATQTLTEKQLFQFLSK
;
A
#
# COMPACT_ATOMS: atom_id res chain seq x y z
N MET A 1 -2.88 -24.61 12.02
CA MET A 1 -3.69 -24.91 10.82
C MET A 1 -3.87 -23.58 10.09
N TRP A 2 -3.49 -23.52 8.81
CA TRP A 2 -3.61 -22.32 7.99
C TRP A 2 -5.01 -22.21 7.40
N ILE A 3 -5.45 -21.00 7.06
CA ILE A 3 -6.83 -20.75 6.55
C ILE A 3 -7.09 -21.55 5.26
N TRP A 4 -6.10 -21.66 4.36
CA TRP A 4 -6.19 -22.43 3.13
C TRP A 4 -6.31 -23.95 3.32
N GLN A 5 -6.11 -24.45 4.55
CA GLN A 5 -6.26 -25.88 4.87
C GLN A 5 -7.68 -26.25 5.29
N GLN A 6 -8.58 -25.26 5.44
CA GLN A 6 -9.98 -25.52 5.81
C GLN A 6 -10.77 -26.04 4.61
N THR A 7 -11.68 -26.98 4.85
CA THR A 7 -12.47 -27.63 3.79
C THR A 7 -13.43 -26.71 3.05
N ASN A 8 -13.80 -25.59 3.67
CA ASN A 8 -14.66 -24.56 3.11
C ASN A 8 -13.85 -23.42 2.47
N TRP A 9 -12.54 -23.52 2.30
CA TRP A 9 -11.80 -22.54 1.52
C TRP A 9 -12.21 -22.61 0.03
N PRO A 10 -12.44 -21.46 -0.65
CA PRO A 10 -12.31 -20.08 -0.18
C PRO A 10 -13.58 -19.50 0.48
N ASP A 11 -14.69 -20.23 0.45
CA ASP A 11 -16.00 -19.86 1.00
C ASP A 11 -16.09 -19.96 2.54
N PHE A 12 -15.27 -19.17 3.23
CA PHE A 12 -15.27 -19.16 4.70
C PHE A 12 -16.52 -18.48 5.27
N SER A 13 -17.00 -19.00 6.40
CA SER A 13 -18.06 -18.37 7.19
C SER A 13 -17.46 -17.68 8.42
N TYR A 14 -18.07 -16.58 8.84
CA TYR A 14 -17.66 -15.84 10.02
C TYR A 14 -18.88 -15.39 10.84
N GLN A 15 -18.67 -15.18 12.14
CA GLN A 15 -19.73 -14.70 13.03
C GLN A 15 -19.70 -13.17 13.08
N ALA A 16 -20.60 -12.53 12.35
CA ALA A 16 -20.64 -11.06 12.25
C ALA A 16 -20.69 -10.36 13.62
N ALA A 17 -21.45 -10.92 14.58
CA ALA A 17 -21.56 -10.36 15.93
C ALA A 17 -20.22 -10.23 16.68
N LEU A 18 -19.23 -11.08 16.36
CA LEU A 18 -17.88 -11.01 16.96
C LEU A 18 -17.00 -9.94 16.30
N ILE A 19 -17.26 -9.60 15.04
CA ILE A 19 -16.42 -8.69 14.24
C ILE A 19 -16.96 -7.25 14.27
N LEU A 20 -18.29 -7.09 14.32
CA LEU A 20 -18.96 -5.79 14.25
C LEU A 20 -18.40 -4.76 15.25
N PRO A 21 -18.13 -5.06 16.53
CA PRO A 21 -17.58 -4.07 17.46
C PRO A 21 -16.18 -3.57 17.05
N ALA A 22 -15.33 -4.46 16.54
CA ALA A 22 -14.00 -4.09 16.06
C ALA A 22 -14.10 -3.26 14.77
N LEU A 23 -14.98 -3.65 13.85
CA LEU A 23 -15.24 -2.92 12.61
C LEU A 23 -15.77 -1.52 12.88
N GLU A 24 -16.71 -1.35 13.82
CA GLU A 24 -17.22 -0.05 14.22
C GLU A 24 -16.11 0.87 14.74
N ASN A 25 -15.18 0.33 15.55
CA ASN A 25 -14.03 1.09 16.03
C ASN A 25 -13.10 1.51 14.89
N VAL A 26 -12.87 0.63 13.91
CA VAL A 26 -12.10 0.96 12.70
C VAL A 26 -12.79 2.09 11.93
N VAL A 27 -14.09 1.98 11.66
CA VAL A 27 -14.85 3.00 10.93
C VAL A 27 -14.82 4.35 11.66
N LYS A 28 -15.03 4.36 12.98
CA LYS A 28 -14.95 5.59 13.80
C LYS A 28 -13.57 6.24 13.77
N SER A 29 -12.50 5.45 13.61
CA SER A 29 -11.12 5.96 13.56
C SER A 29 -10.74 6.45 12.17
N VAL A 30 -11.21 5.78 11.11
CA VAL A 30 -10.80 6.06 9.72
C VAL A 30 -11.66 7.15 9.07
N ALA A 31 -12.98 7.17 9.32
CA ALA A 31 -13.89 8.11 8.65
C ALA A 31 -13.49 9.59 8.81
N PRO A 32 -13.05 10.07 9.99
CA PRO A 32 -12.57 11.44 10.13
C PRO A 32 -11.32 11.73 9.28
N LEU A 33 -10.40 10.76 9.16
CA LEU A 33 -9.19 10.91 8.34
C LEU A 33 -9.53 11.02 6.86
N THR A 34 -10.49 10.21 6.39
CA THR A 34 -10.99 10.29 5.01
C THR A 34 -11.62 11.64 4.73
N LEU A 35 -12.39 12.19 5.66
CA LEU A 35 -12.99 13.52 5.53
C LEU A 35 -11.92 14.62 5.51
N LEU A 36 -10.97 14.61 6.44
CA LEU A 36 -9.89 15.60 6.47
C LEU A 36 -9.04 15.56 5.20
N ALA A 37 -8.84 14.38 4.61
CA ALA A 37 -8.12 14.23 3.35
C ALA A 37 -8.80 14.94 2.16
N THR A 38 -10.12 15.18 2.20
CA THR A 38 -10.82 15.92 1.14
C THR A 38 -10.60 17.42 1.19
N GLU A 39 -10.15 17.95 2.33
CA GLU A 39 -9.86 19.38 2.52
C GLU A 39 -8.44 19.77 2.08
N LEU A 40 -7.60 18.78 1.74
CA LEU A 40 -6.22 19.02 1.33
C LEU A 40 -6.16 19.57 -0.09
N ASP A 41 -5.36 20.63 -0.29
CA ASP A 41 -4.97 21.04 -1.63
C ASP A 41 -4.06 20.00 -2.30
N GLU A 42 -3.83 20.14 -3.60
CA GLU A 42 -3.04 19.19 -4.38
C GLU A 42 -1.62 19.01 -3.82
N LYS A 43 -0.97 20.09 -3.39
CA LYS A 43 0.40 20.06 -2.87
C LYS A 43 0.45 19.36 -1.51
N GLN A 44 -0.50 19.65 -0.63
CA GLN A 44 -0.65 19.00 0.67
C GLN A 44 -0.91 17.50 0.48
N ARG A 45 -1.82 17.15 -0.44
CA ARG A 45 -2.15 15.75 -0.76
C ARG A 45 -0.93 14.99 -1.27
N LEU A 46 -0.18 15.53 -2.22
CA LEU A 46 1.04 14.90 -2.74
C LEU A 46 2.13 14.75 -1.68
N THR A 47 2.24 15.72 -0.76
CA THR A 47 3.18 15.65 0.35
C THR A 47 2.82 14.54 1.32
N LEU A 48 1.54 14.46 1.72
CA LEU A 48 1.04 13.41 2.60
C LEU A 48 1.21 12.03 1.96
N GLU A 49 0.82 11.90 0.70
CA GLU A 49 0.94 10.66 -0.05
C GLU A 49 2.39 10.17 -0.14
N SER A 50 3.33 11.07 -0.45
CA SER A 50 4.75 10.74 -0.50
C SER A 50 5.28 10.20 0.83
N GLN A 51 4.85 10.80 1.95
CA GLN A 51 5.24 10.37 3.29
C GLN A 51 4.65 8.99 3.64
N VAL A 52 3.35 8.81 3.39
CA VAL A 52 2.66 7.54 3.68
C VAL A 52 3.25 6.40 2.85
N LEU A 53 3.48 6.61 1.55
CA LEU A 53 4.08 5.60 0.68
C LEU A 53 5.51 5.25 1.08
N LEU A 54 6.28 6.21 1.60
CA LEU A 54 7.65 5.96 2.06
C LEU A 54 7.64 5.04 3.29
N GLU A 55 6.81 5.35 4.28
CA GLU A 55 6.69 4.53 5.49
C GLU A 55 6.13 3.14 5.16
N GLU A 56 5.11 3.06 4.29
CA GLU A 56 4.53 1.80 3.83
C GLU A 56 5.56 0.93 3.11
N ALA A 57 6.36 1.52 2.21
CA ALA A 57 7.36 0.77 1.47
C ALA A 57 8.44 0.17 2.39
N LEU A 58 8.89 0.94 3.38
CA LEU A 58 9.89 0.47 4.34
C LEU A 58 9.31 -0.58 5.30
N ALA A 59 8.08 -0.40 5.75
CA ALA A 59 7.42 -1.34 6.64
C ALA A 59 7.17 -2.69 5.95
N THR A 60 6.66 -2.67 4.71
CA THR A 60 6.38 -3.89 3.94
C THR A 60 7.64 -4.64 3.55
N ALA A 61 8.68 -3.93 3.07
CA ALA A 61 9.97 -4.57 2.80
C ALA A 61 10.56 -5.24 4.06
N LYS A 62 10.41 -4.60 5.23
CA LYS A 62 10.89 -5.13 6.51
C LYS A 62 10.17 -6.42 6.93
N ILE A 63 8.89 -6.59 6.60
CA ILE A 63 8.14 -7.83 6.86
C ILE A 63 8.80 -9.01 6.12
N GLU A 64 9.26 -8.78 4.89
CA GLU A 64 9.95 -9.77 4.06
C GLU A 64 11.44 -9.91 4.41
N GLY A 65 11.93 -9.18 5.42
CA GLY A 65 13.35 -9.17 5.82
C GLY A 65 14.25 -8.35 4.89
N GLU A 66 13.69 -7.60 3.95
CA GLU A 66 14.42 -6.72 3.06
C GLU A 66 14.69 -5.35 3.70
N MET A 67 15.90 -4.84 3.52
CA MET A 67 16.30 -3.50 3.99
C MET A 67 16.51 -2.58 2.79
N LEU A 68 15.48 -1.82 2.44
CA LEU A 68 15.56 -0.81 1.39
C LEU A 68 16.23 0.47 1.90
N ASP A 69 17.10 1.05 1.08
CA ASP A 69 17.67 2.37 1.35
C ASP A 69 16.58 3.46 1.29
N ARG A 70 16.34 4.13 2.42
CA ARG A 70 15.27 5.12 2.57
C ARG A 70 15.34 6.23 1.54
N GLU A 71 16.54 6.71 1.21
CA GLU A 71 16.69 7.78 0.22
C GLU A 71 16.42 7.31 -1.22
N SER A 72 16.83 6.09 -1.56
CA SER A 72 16.48 5.44 -2.82
C SER A 72 14.97 5.27 -2.98
N VAL A 73 14.26 4.87 -1.90
CA VAL A 73 12.79 4.75 -1.90
C VAL A 73 12.13 6.11 -2.07
N ARG A 74 12.55 7.12 -1.29
CA ARG A 74 12.04 8.49 -1.40
C ARG A 74 12.24 9.07 -2.80
N SER A 75 13.41 8.85 -3.39
CA SER A 75 13.71 9.24 -4.78
C SER A 75 12.76 8.60 -5.79
N SER A 76 12.51 7.29 -5.65
CA SER A 76 11.59 6.59 -6.54
C SER A 76 10.15 7.09 -6.41
N ILE A 77 9.67 7.31 -5.18
CA ILE A 77 8.32 7.85 -4.92
C ILE A 77 8.17 9.24 -5.52
N ALA A 78 9.13 10.13 -5.28
CA ALA A 78 9.09 11.49 -5.83
C ALA A 78 9.02 11.50 -7.36
N ARG A 79 9.78 10.62 -8.02
CA ARG A 79 9.74 10.46 -9.49
C ARG A 79 8.39 9.96 -9.98
N GLN A 80 7.79 8.98 -9.30
CA GLN A 80 6.49 8.42 -9.68
C GLN A 80 5.32 9.38 -9.44
N LEU A 81 5.40 10.21 -8.38
CA LEU A 81 4.39 11.23 -8.06
C LEU A 81 4.61 12.55 -8.82
N GLY A 82 5.69 12.69 -9.60
CA GLY A 82 6.03 13.91 -10.32
C GLY A 82 6.46 15.09 -9.43
N ILE A 83 6.79 14.83 -8.16
CA ILE A 83 7.15 15.87 -7.17
C ILE A 83 8.67 16.01 -7.02
N GLY A 84 9.28 16.64 -8.03
CA GLY A 84 10.65 17.15 -7.95
C GLY A 84 11.76 16.19 -8.41
N ILE A 85 12.96 16.76 -8.54
CA ILE A 85 14.17 16.07 -8.99
C ILE A 85 14.99 15.71 -7.74
N THR A 86 15.13 14.42 -7.44
CA THR A 86 16.00 13.97 -6.35
C THR A 86 17.44 13.87 -6.83
N GLN A 87 18.40 14.36 -6.03
CA GLN A 87 19.83 14.31 -6.38
C GLN A 87 20.39 12.88 -6.35
N GLN A 88 19.79 11.98 -5.57
CA GLN A 88 20.15 10.57 -5.50
C GLN A 88 19.40 9.79 -6.60
N ALA A 89 20.09 8.89 -7.29
CA ALA A 89 19.45 7.90 -8.15
C ALA A 89 18.84 6.77 -7.29
N SER A 90 17.57 6.44 -7.53
CA SER A 90 16.92 5.27 -6.94
C SER A 90 17.62 3.97 -7.36
N SER A 91 17.90 3.08 -6.41
CA SER A 91 18.33 1.72 -6.72
C SER A 91 17.27 0.99 -7.56
N LYS A 92 17.68 0.01 -8.38
CA LYS A 92 16.74 -0.77 -9.21
C LYS A 92 15.71 -1.51 -8.36
N SER A 93 16.12 -2.06 -7.23
CA SER A 93 15.25 -2.77 -6.29
C SER A 93 14.22 -1.81 -5.67
N ALA A 94 14.64 -0.64 -5.16
CA ALA A 94 13.70 0.35 -4.62
C ALA A 94 12.71 0.84 -5.69
N GLN A 95 13.18 1.01 -6.93
CA GLN A 95 12.33 1.44 -8.03
C GLN A 95 11.30 0.38 -8.44
N ALA A 96 11.70 -0.88 -8.53
CA ALA A 96 10.79 -1.99 -8.81
C ALA A 96 9.72 -2.11 -7.70
N PHE A 97 10.17 -2.12 -6.44
CA PHE A 97 9.29 -2.22 -5.27
C PHE A 97 8.25 -1.09 -5.23
N VAL A 98 8.70 0.17 -5.31
CA VAL A 98 7.79 1.34 -5.27
C VAL A 98 6.81 1.33 -6.43
N THR A 99 7.23 0.84 -7.61
CA THR A 99 6.33 0.72 -8.77
C THR A 99 5.21 -0.28 -8.50
N VAL A 100 5.53 -1.44 -7.94
CA VAL A 100 4.52 -2.45 -7.58
C VAL A 100 3.60 -1.93 -6.48
N LEU A 101 4.15 -1.31 -5.43
CA LEU A 101 3.38 -0.73 -4.34
C LEU A 101 2.36 0.32 -4.85
N LEU A 102 2.81 1.25 -5.69
CA LEU A 102 1.95 2.28 -6.26
C LEU A 102 0.86 1.68 -7.14
N GLU A 103 1.19 0.73 -7.99
CA GLU A 103 0.19 0.05 -8.83
C GLU A 103 -0.86 -0.65 -7.97
N ALA A 104 -0.45 -1.35 -6.91
CA ALA A 104 -1.35 -2.01 -5.97
C ALA A 104 -2.27 -1.01 -5.25
N VAL A 105 -1.74 0.11 -4.76
CA VAL A 105 -2.55 1.16 -4.10
C VAL A 105 -3.53 1.81 -5.07
N ARG A 106 -3.10 2.12 -6.30
CA ARG A 106 -3.93 2.80 -7.30
C ARG A 106 -5.03 1.91 -7.88
N THR A 107 -4.81 0.60 -7.92
CA THR A 107 -5.76 -0.38 -8.47
C THR A 107 -6.54 -1.15 -7.38
N ALA A 108 -6.38 -0.78 -6.11
CA ALA A 108 -6.96 -1.50 -4.96
C ALA A 108 -8.50 -1.67 -4.99
N THR A 109 -9.22 -0.80 -5.70
CA THR A 109 -10.68 -0.88 -5.85
C THR A 109 -11.13 -1.74 -7.03
N GLN A 110 -10.19 -2.19 -7.87
CA GLN A 110 -10.46 -3.04 -9.02
C GLN A 110 -10.40 -4.52 -8.61
N THR A 111 -11.21 -5.36 -9.26
CA THR A 111 -11.11 -6.81 -9.09
C THR A 111 -9.74 -7.29 -9.54
N LEU A 112 -9.01 -7.94 -8.64
CA LEU A 112 -7.71 -8.55 -8.96
C LEU A 112 -7.90 -9.66 -10.00
N THR A 113 -7.22 -9.52 -11.13
CA THR A 113 -7.18 -10.54 -12.18
C THR A 113 -5.91 -11.38 -12.10
N GLU A 114 -5.96 -12.62 -12.60
CA GLU A 114 -4.79 -13.50 -12.70
C GLU A 114 -3.64 -12.84 -13.47
N LYS A 115 -3.96 -12.10 -14.54
CA LYS A 115 -2.97 -11.34 -15.32
C LYS A 115 -2.27 -10.27 -14.47
N GLN A 116 -3.01 -9.52 -13.66
CA GLN A 116 -2.43 -8.52 -12.76
C GLN A 116 -1.54 -9.18 -11.70
N LEU A 117 -1.97 -10.32 -11.14
CA LEU A 117 -1.17 -11.08 -10.18
C LEU A 117 0.17 -11.52 -10.78
N PHE A 118 0.18 -12.08 -11.99
CA PHE A 118 1.42 -12.48 -12.64
C PHE A 118 2.32 -11.30 -13.02
N GLN A 119 1.74 -10.15 -13.37
CA GLN A 119 2.50 -8.94 -13.64
C GLN A 119 3.26 -8.44 -12.40
N PHE A 120 2.70 -8.63 -11.20
CA PHE A 120 3.38 -8.31 -9.94
C PHE A 120 4.51 -9.29 -9.61
N LEU A 121 4.39 -10.55 -10.01
CA LEU A 121 5.39 -11.60 -9.76
C LEU A 121 6.53 -11.62 -10.80
N SER A 122 6.34 -11.00 -11.96
CA SER A 122 7.26 -11.09 -13.09
C SER A 122 8.27 -9.93 -13.19
N LYS A 123 8.39 -9.06 -12.19
CA LYS A 123 9.25 -7.88 -12.19
C LYS A 123 10.15 -7.82 -10.98
#